data_AF-A0ABD3IP88-F1
#
_entry.id   AF-A0ABD3IP88-F1
#
_cell.length_a   1.000
_cell.length_b   1.000
_cell.length_c   1.000
_cell.angle_alpha   90.00
_cell.angle_beta   90.00
_cell.angle_gamma   90.00
#
_symmetry.space_group_name_H-M   'P 1'
#
loop_
_entity.id
_entity.type
_entity.pdbx_description
1 polymer ?
#
loop_
_entity_poly.entity_id
_entity_poly.type
_entity_poly.pdbx_seq_one_letter_code
_entity_poly.pdbx_strand_id
1 'polypeptide(L)' 'MWAYPPTRRQLAATIGVFAAGATLIAVGIHLSFANVASQQARAKARSEFVRSRLRKFLDD' A
#
# COMPACT_ATOMS: atom_id res chain seq x y z
N MET A 1 -22.96 -9.01 23.91
CA MET A 1 -23.42 -7.73 23.33
C MET A 1 -22.47 -6.64 23.79
N TRP A 2 -21.95 -5.78 22.90
CA TRP A 2 -21.14 -4.63 23.30
C TRP A 2 -22.10 -3.56 23.83
N ALA A 3 -21.97 -3.18 25.10
CA ALA A 3 -22.90 -2.28 25.77
C ALA A 3 -22.13 -1.13 26.41
N TYR A 4 -22.76 0.05 26.48
CA TYR A 4 -22.18 1.23 27.12
C TYR A 4 -22.62 1.32 28.59
N PRO A 5 -21.74 1.71 29.53
CA PRO A 5 -20.31 1.95 29.34
C PRO A 5 -19.50 0.64 29.20
N PRO A 6 -18.51 0.60 28.29
CA PRO A 6 -17.72 -0.61 28.04
C PRO A 6 -16.86 -0.99 29.24
N THR A 7 -16.74 -2.30 29.48
CA THR A 7 -15.83 -2.81 30.52
C THR A 7 -14.37 -2.58 30.14
N ARG A 8 -13.47 -2.55 31.14
CA ARG A 8 -12.02 -2.43 30.88
C ARG A 8 -11.47 -3.51 29.94
N ARG A 9 -12.04 -4.73 30.00
CA ARG A 9 -11.68 -5.84 29.10
C ARG A 9 -12.11 -5.59 27.66
N GLN A 10 -13.30 -5.01 27.47
CA GLN A 10 -13.78 -4.62 26.14
C GLN A 10 -12.89 -3.51 25.56
N LEU A 11 -12.54 -2.49 26.36
CA LEU A 11 -11.63 -1.44 25.92
C LEU A 11 -10.25 -2.00 25.53
N ALA A 12 -9.68 -2.88 26.35
CA ALA A 12 -8.41 -3.54 26.04
C ALA A 12 -8.47 -4.38 24.75
N ALA A 13 -9.57 -5.10 24.53
CA ALA A 13 -9.78 -5.87 23.30
C ALA A 13 -9.86 -4.96 22.08
N THR A 14 -10.58 -3.83 22.15
CA THR A 14 -10.62 -2.83 21.08
C THR A 14 -9.23 -2.31 20.76
N ILE A 15 -8.48 -1.86 21.77
CA ILE A 15 -7.11 -1.36 21.60
C ILE A 15 -6.23 -2.44 20.95
N GLY A 16 -6.34 -3.69 21.42
CA GLY A 16 -5.58 -4.81 20.87
C GLY A 16 -5.86 -5.06 19.38
N VAL A 17 -7.13 -5.03 18.97
CA VAL A 17 -7.52 -5.19 17.56
C VAL A 17 -6.97 -4.06 16.71
N PHE A 18 -7.09 -2.80 17.16
CA PHE A 18 -6.55 -1.67 16.41
C PHE A 18 -5.02 -1.69 16.32
N ALA A 19 -4.32 -2.03 17.41
CA ALA A 19 -2.87 -2.15 17.41
C ALA A 19 -2.39 -3.28 16.47
N ALA A 20 -3.06 -4.44 16.51
CA ALA A 20 -2.78 -5.53 15.59
C ALA A 20 -3.04 -5.13 14.13
N GLY A 21 -4.17 -4.48 13.85
CA GLY A 21 -4.50 -3.97 12.51
C GLY A 21 -3.47 -2.97 11.98
N ALA A 22 -3.08 -1.99 12.80
CA ALA A 22 -2.04 -1.02 12.45
C ALA A 22 -0.69 -1.70 12.15
N THR A 23 -0.34 -2.72 12.93
CA THR A 23 0.89 -3.51 12.73
C THR A 23 0.86 -4.26 11.40
N LEU A 24 -0.24 -4.95 11.08
CA LEU A 24 -0.41 -5.66 9.82
C LEU A 24 -0.34 -4.73 8.61
N ILE A 25 -0.96 -3.54 8.70
CA ILE A 25 -0.88 -2.52 7.65
C ILE A 25 0.56 -2.05 7.45
N ALA A 26 1.27 -1.71 8.53
CA ALA A 26 2.64 -1.22 8.44
C ALA A 26 3.58 -2.28 7.81
N VAL A 27 3.47 -3.54 8.22
CA VAL A 27 4.23 -4.66 7.63
C VAL A 27 3.87 -4.83 6.16
N GLY A 28 2.58 -4.80 5.82
CA GLY A 28 2.12 -4.89 4.43
C GLY A 28 2.68 -3.77 3.55
N ILE A 29 2.71 -2.54 4.06
CA ILE A 29 3.31 -1.38 3.36
C ILE A 29 4.81 -1.60 3.15
N HIS A 30 5.54 -2.03 4.18
CA HIS A 30 6.98 -2.29 4.09
C HIS A 30 7.29 -3.35 3.02
N LEU A 31 6.56 -4.47 3.05
CA LEU A 31 6.71 -5.54 2.06
C LEU A 31 6.30 -5.08 0.66
N SER A 32 5.23 -4.28 0.53
CA SER A 32 4.82 -3.72 -0.75
C SER A 32 5.95 -2.89 -1.36
N PHE A 33 6.52 -1.94 -0.60
CA PHE A 33 7.62 -1.11 -1.10
C PHE A 33 8.89 -1.90 -1.40
N ALA A 34 9.20 -2.94 -0.62
CA ALA A 34 10.35 -3.80 -0.89
C ALA A 34 10.22 -4.55 -2.24
N ASN A 35 8.99 -4.88 -2.65
CA ASN A 35 8.74 -5.71 -3.83
C ASN A 35 8.25 -4.93 -5.06
N VAL A 36 7.74 -3.72 -4.90
CA VAL A 36 7.14 -2.91 -5.98
C VAL A 36 8.17 -2.46 -7.03
N ALA A 37 9.45 -2.42 -6.67
CA ALA A 37 10.53 -1.88 -7.51
C ALA A 37 10.61 -2.56 -8.89
N SER A 38 10.50 -3.88 -8.96
CA SER A 38 10.57 -4.62 -10.24
C SER A 38 9.38 -4.31 -11.16
N GLN A 39 8.19 -4.15 -10.59
CA GLN A 39 6.96 -3.84 -11.32
C GLN A 39 6.97 -2.38 -11.77
N GLN A 40 7.46 -1.46 -10.93
CA GLN A 40 7.72 -0.07 -11.31
C GLN A 40 8.72 0.03 -12.45
N ALA A 41 9.81 -0.74 -12.44
CA ALA A 41 10.81 -0.73 -13.51
C ALA A 41 10.20 -1.15 -14.86
N ARG A 42 9.39 -2.22 -14.87
CA ARG A 42 8.68 -2.67 -16.08
C ARG A 42 7.67 -1.66 -16.58
N ALA A 43 6.87 -1.07 -15.69
CA ALA A 43 5.92 -0.02 -16.04
C ALA A 43 6.63 1.20 -16.63
N LYS A 44 7.71 1.65 -15.99
CA LYS A 44 8.53 2.77 -16.44
C LYS A 44 9.14 2.51 -17.81
N ALA A 45 9.71 1.32 -18.05
CA ALA A 45 10.27 0.96 -19.36
C ALA A 45 9.22 0.99 -20.48
N ARG A 46 8.00 0.53 -20.21
CA ARG A 46 6.88 0.62 -21.16
C ARG A 46 6.49 2.07 -21.45
N SER A 47 6.38 2.90 -20.42
CA SER A 47 6.07 4.32 -20.57
C SER A 47 7.16 5.06 -21.35
N GLU A 48 8.44 4.77 -21.09
CA GLU A 48 9.57 5.37 -21.82
C GLU A 48 9.56 4.97 -23.30
N PHE A 49 9.27 3.71 -23.62
CA PHE A 49 9.13 3.25 -25.00
C PHE A 49 7.99 3.97 -25.74
N VAL A 50 6.81 4.09 -25.12
CA VAL A 50 5.69 4.82 -25.74
C VAL A 50 6.05 6.30 -25.94
N ARG A 51 6.71 6.91 -24.96
CA ARG A 51 7.12 8.32 -25.03
C ARG A 51 8.22 8.56 -26.07
N SER A 52 9.15 7.63 -26.27
CA SER A 52 10.15 7.74 -27.35
C SER A 52 9.51 7.57 -28.72
N ARG A 53 8.59 6.61 -28.86
CA ARG A 53 7.81 6.39 -30.08
C ARG A 53 6.99 7.63 -30.45
N LEU A 54 6.29 8.22 -29.47
CA LEU A 54 5.46 9.40 -29.68
C LEU A 54 6.29 10.63 -30.05
N ARG A 55 7.44 10.86 -29.39
CA ARG A 55 8.36 11.94 -29.78
C ARG A 55 8.82 11.79 -31.23
N LYS A 56 9.27 10.59 -31.61
CA LYS A 56 9.67 10.32 -32.99
C LYS A 56 8.55 10.64 -33.99
N PHE A 57 7.31 10.28 -33.69
CA PHE A 57 6.15 10.60 -34.55
C PHE A 57 5.79 12.09 -34.62
N LEU A 58 6.15 12.89 -33.62
CA LEU A 58 5.86 14.32 -33.58
C LEU A 58 7.02 15.17 -34.15
N ASP A 59 8.23 14.61 -34.13
CA ASP A 59 9.44 15.23 -34.69
C ASP A 59 9.62 14.90 -36.19
N ASP A 60 8.89 13.90 -36.72
CA ASP A 60 8.75 13.55 -38.16
C ASP A 60 7.59 14.35 -38.81
#